data_AF-A0A1X1U3K1-F1
#
_entry.id   AF-A0A1X1U3K1-F1
#
_cell.length_a   1.000
_cell.length_b   1.000
_cell.length_c   1.000
_cell.angle_alpha   90.00
_cell.angle_beta   90.00
_cell.angle_gamma   90.00
#
_symmetry.space_group_name_H-M   'P 1'
#
loop_
_entity.id
_entity.type
_entity.pdbx_description
1 polymer ?
#
loop_
_entity_poly.entity_id
_entity_poly.type
_entity_poly.pdbx_seq_one_letter_code
_entity_poly.pdbx_strand_id
1 'polypeptide(L)'
;MRSRFLPYATTPGRLLAQLFSDAVIVVWTAIWLLVGTAVYDAIVTIADAGRQVENGTHSIAGSLASAGHGAQHIPVVGDTVSKPLTSAGDAAVEIAGALHELDTTAGWLAVLLALAVVAPPILIATIPWLYLRLRFFRRKLTVTALAATPAGEQLLALRALTNRSPAKLAAVSADPVGGWRREDPFTIHALAALELRSAGITLRAR
;
A
#
# COMPACT_ATOMS: atom_id res chain seq x y z
N MET A 1 25.14 23.87 13.80
CA MET A 1 23.83 23.21 13.99
C MET A 1 23.75 22.03 13.02
N ARG A 2 24.06 20.80 13.46
CA ARG A 2 24.01 19.61 12.60
C ARG A 2 22.70 18.87 12.84
N SER A 3 21.96 18.64 11.76
CA SER A 3 20.68 17.94 11.69
C SER A 3 20.56 16.82 12.73
N ARG A 4 19.67 17.02 13.71
CA ARG A 4 19.35 16.11 14.82
C ARG A 4 18.35 15.01 14.45
N PHE A 5 18.08 14.83 13.16
CA PHE A 5 17.20 13.79 12.66
C PHE A 5 17.99 12.90 11.70
N LEU A 6 18.62 11.86 12.25
CA LEU A 6 19.13 10.74 11.47
C LEU A 6 18.05 9.67 11.45
N PRO A 7 17.21 9.58 10.39
CA PRO A 7 16.21 8.53 10.22
C PRO A 7 16.83 7.12 10.10
N TYR A 8 18.16 7.02 9.97
CA TYR A 8 18.91 5.77 9.80
C TYR A 8 19.67 5.34 11.06
N ALA A 9 19.82 4.02 11.24
CA ALA A 9 20.66 3.44 12.28
C ALA A 9 22.14 3.71 12.02
N THR A 10 22.92 4.02 13.06
CA THR A 10 24.37 4.32 12.95
C THR A 10 25.25 3.07 12.96
N THR A 11 24.68 1.86 12.94
CA THR A 11 25.39 0.59 12.76
C THR A 11 25.26 0.09 11.32
N PRO A 12 26.38 -0.25 10.64
CA PRO A 12 26.41 -0.46 9.18
C PRO A 12 25.51 -1.62 8.72
N GLY A 13 25.45 -2.73 9.47
CA GLY A 13 24.58 -3.86 9.13
C GLY A 13 23.08 -3.54 9.23
N ARG A 14 22.67 -2.68 10.16
CA ARG A 14 21.25 -2.27 10.30
C ARG A 14 20.85 -1.21 9.28
N LEU A 15 21.80 -0.36 8.86
CA LEU A 15 21.57 0.61 7.80
C LEU A 15 21.34 -0.09 6.46
N LEU A 16 22.13 -1.13 6.14
CA LEU A 16 21.92 -1.95 4.94
C LEU A 16 20.59 -2.70 4.96
N ALA A 17 20.21 -3.30 6.10
CA ALA A 17 18.92 -3.96 6.23
C ALA A 17 17.74 -2.98 6.07
N GLN A 18 17.87 -1.75 6.57
CA GLN A 18 16.87 -0.69 6.36
C GLN A 18 16.78 -0.29 4.89
N LEU A 19 17.90 -0.04 4.23
CA LEU A 19 17.91 0.37 2.82
C LEU A 19 17.36 -0.74 1.91
N PHE A 20 17.74 -1.98 2.17
CA PHE A 20 17.21 -3.14 1.45
C PHE A 20 15.72 -3.32 1.70
N SER A 21 15.27 -3.20 2.95
CA SER A 21 13.83 -3.29 3.28
C SER A 21 13.02 -2.17 2.62
N ASP A 22 13.57 -0.96 2.54
CA ASP A 22 12.93 0.18 1.86
C ASP A 22 12.84 -0.10 0.35
N ALA A 23 13.93 -0.57 -0.26
CA ALA A 23 13.96 -0.94 -1.67
C ALA A 23 12.96 -2.07 -1.99
N VAL A 24 12.87 -3.09 -1.14
CA VAL A 24 11.91 -4.19 -1.30
C VAL A 24 10.47 -3.69 -1.26
N ILE A 25 10.12 -2.80 -0.31
CA ILE A 25 8.77 -2.21 -0.24
C ILE A 25 8.48 -1.40 -1.50
N VAL A 26 9.42 -0.57 -1.94
CA VAL A 26 9.25 0.27 -3.14
C VAL A 26 9.05 -0.59 -4.38
N VAL A 27 9.89 -1.61 -4.58
CA VAL A 27 9.77 -2.54 -5.71
C VAL A 27 8.46 -3.32 -5.63
N TRP A 28 8.09 -3.81 -4.45
CA TRP A 28 6.83 -4.53 -4.24
C TRP A 28 5.61 -3.67 -4.58
N THR A 29 5.57 -2.43 -4.08
CA THR A 29 4.51 -1.48 -4.40
C THR A 29 4.47 -1.17 -5.90
N ALA A 30 5.62 -0.95 -6.53
CA ALA A 30 5.69 -0.69 -7.96
C ALA A 30 5.15 -1.87 -8.79
N ILE A 31 5.49 -3.11 -8.44
CA ILE A 31 4.96 -4.31 -9.09
C ILE A 31 3.43 -4.34 -8.99
N TRP A 32 2.87 -4.10 -7.80
CA TRP A 32 1.41 -4.14 -7.63
C TRP A 32 0.70 -2.99 -8.32
N LEU A 33 1.30 -1.81 -8.42
CA LEU A 33 0.77 -0.71 -9.22
C LEU A 33 0.73 -1.08 -10.72
N LEU A 34 1.78 -1.73 -11.24
CA LEU A 34 1.81 -2.22 -12.62
C LEU A 34 0.73 -3.29 -12.88
N VAL A 35 0.50 -4.18 -11.91
CA VAL A 35 -0.60 -5.14 -11.98
C VAL A 35 -1.95 -4.42 -12.00
N GLY A 36 -2.12 -3.40 -11.15
CA GLY A 36 -3.33 -2.58 -11.11
C GLY A 36 -3.64 -1.88 -12.43
N THR A 37 -2.62 -1.28 -13.07
CA THR A 37 -2.78 -0.65 -14.39
C THR A 37 -3.12 -1.68 -15.46
N ALA A 38 -2.47 -2.84 -15.45
CA ALA A 38 -2.77 -3.91 -16.41
C ALA A 38 -4.21 -4.44 -16.27
N VAL A 39 -4.72 -4.57 -15.03
CA VAL A 39 -6.12 -4.95 -14.78
C VAL A 39 -7.08 -3.88 -15.29
N TYR A 40 -6.80 -2.60 -15.02
CA TYR A 40 -7.61 -1.50 -15.51
C TYR A 40 -7.66 -1.47 -17.05
N ASP A 41 -6.49 -1.55 -17.70
CA ASP A 41 -6.37 -1.55 -19.17
C ASP A 41 -7.14 -2.72 -19.80
N ALA A 42 -7.05 -3.91 -19.20
CA ALA A 42 -7.81 -5.07 -19.65
C ALA A 42 -9.33 -4.83 -19.59
N ILE A 43 -9.82 -4.20 -18.52
CA ILE A 43 -11.25 -3.89 -18.36
C ILE A 43 -11.68 -2.80 -19.36
N VAL A 44 -10.88 -1.75 -19.54
CA VAL A 44 -11.16 -0.69 -20.52
C VAL A 44 -11.23 -1.27 -21.93
N THR A 45 -10.33 -2.18 -22.29
CA THR A 45 -10.35 -2.85 -23.60
C THR A 45 -11.64 -3.65 -23.82
N ILE A 46 -12.14 -4.33 -22.77
CA ILE A 46 -13.42 -5.04 -22.84
C ILE A 46 -14.59 -4.05 -22.98
N ALA A 47 -14.56 -2.93 -22.25
CA ALA A 47 -15.59 -1.89 -22.33
C ALA A 47 -15.64 -1.24 -23.72
N ASP A 48 -14.47 -0.95 -24.32
CA ASP A 48 -14.35 -0.44 -25.69
C ASP A 48 -14.98 -1.41 -26.70
N ALA A 49 -14.69 -2.71 -26.58
CA ALA A 49 -15.32 -3.73 -27.41
C ALA A 49 -16.85 -3.78 -27.21
N GLY A 50 -17.33 -3.65 -25.98
CA GLY A 50 -18.77 -3.54 -25.67
C GLY A 50 -19.44 -2.36 -26.36
N ARG A 51 -18.84 -1.17 -26.29
CA ARG A 51 -19.33 0.03 -26.99
C ARG A 51 -19.35 -0.13 -28.50
N GLN A 52 -18.39 -0.85 -29.07
CA GLN A 52 -18.37 -1.12 -30.51
C GLN A 52 -19.53 -2.04 -30.94
N VAL A 53 -19.89 -3.02 -30.10
CA VAL A 53 -21.06 -3.90 -30.32
C VAL A 53 -22.37 -3.14 -30.16
N GLU A 54 -22.48 -2.26 -29.15
CA GLU A 54 -23.64 -1.38 -28.94
C GLU A 54 -23.91 -0.51 -30.19
N ASN A 55 -22.87 0.16 -30.70
CA ASN A 55 -22.95 0.99 -31.89
C ASN A 55 -23.35 0.19 -33.14
N GLY A 56 -22.80 -1.00 -33.32
CA GLY A 56 -23.17 -1.90 -34.40
C GLY A 56 -24.65 -2.30 -34.34
N THR A 57 -25.14 -2.59 -33.14
CA THR A 57 -26.54 -2.97 -32.90
C THR A 57 -27.48 -1.79 -33.19
N HIS A 58 -27.13 -0.58 -32.76
CA HIS A 58 -27.88 0.64 -33.10
C HIS A 58 -27.94 0.89 -34.63
N SER A 59 -26.84 0.66 -35.34
CA SER A 59 -26.79 0.81 -36.80
C SER A 59 -27.67 -0.24 -37.51
N ILE A 60 -27.67 -1.49 -37.03
CA ILE A 60 -28.54 -2.56 -37.52
C ILE A 60 -30.00 -2.18 -37.27
N ALA A 61 -30.34 -1.73 -36.06
CA ALA A 61 -31.69 -1.29 -35.71
C ALA A 61 -32.20 -0.18 -36.66
N GLY A 62 -31.38 0.85 -36.90
CA GLY A 62 -31.72 1.92 -37.84
C GLY A 62 -31.89 1.44 -39.29
N SER A 63 -31.04 0.50 -39.73
CA SER A 63 -31.15 -0.10 -41.07
C SER A 63 -32.43 -0.91 -41.21
N LEU A 64 -32.79 -1.71 -40.21
CA LEU A 64 -34.03 -2.50 -40.19
C LEU A 64 -35.28 -1.63 -40.14
N ALA A 65 -35.28 -0.57 -39.33
CA ALA A 65 -36.37 0.40 -39.30
C ALA A 65 -36.57 1.09 -40.67
N SER A 66 -35.47 1.51 -41.31
CA SER A 66 -35.52 2.11 -42.65
C SER A 66 -36.02 1.13 -43.72
N ALA A 67 -35.60 -0.14 -43.65
CA ALA A 67 -36.07 -1.19 -44.53
C ALA A 67 -37.55 -1.51 -44.31
N GLY A 68 -38.02 -1.49 -43.06
CA GLY A 68 -39.44 -1.64 -42.71
C GLY A 68 -40.30 -0.52 -43.33
N HIS A 69 -39.87 0.73 -43.21
CA HIS A 69 -40.54 1.87 -43.85
C HIS A 69 -40.54 1.77 -45.37
N GLY A 70 -39.43 1.38 -45.99
CA GLY A 70 -39.37 1.16 -47.44
C GLY A 70 -40.28 0.02 -47.91
N ALA A 71 -40.34 -1.08 -47.15
CA ALA A 71 -41.17 -2.24 -47.46
C ALA A 71 -42.67 -1.95 -47.36
N GLN A 72 -43.08 -0.96 -46.56
CA GLN A 72 -44.47 -0.53 -46.44
C GLN A 72 -45.05 -0.03 -47.78
N HIS A 73 -44.21 0.41 -48.71
CA HIS A 73 -44.62 0.89 -50.03
C HIS A 73 -44.84 -0.22 -51.07
N ILE A 74 -44.64 -1.49 -50.72
CA ILE A 74 -44.85 -2.61 -51.64
C ILE A 74 -46.36 -2.90 -51.76
N PRO A 75 -46.96 -2.84 -52.97
CA PRO A 75 -48.37 -3.16 -53.16
C PRO A 75 -48.68 -4.60 -52.73
N VAL A 76 -49.86 -4.81 -52.13
CA VAL A 76 -50.41 -6.12 -51.71
C VAL A 76 -49.71 -6.78 -50.51
N VAL A 77 -48.38 -6.65 -50.34
CA VAL A 77 -47.61 -7.35 -49.28
C VAL A 77 -46.81 -6.46 -48.34
N GLY A 78 -46.89 -5.12 -48.47
CA GLY A 78 -46.05 -4.19 -47.71
C GLY A 78 -46.17 -4.31 -46.19
N ASP A 79 -47.37 -4.54 -45.66
CA ASP A 79 -47.58 -4.73 -44.21
C ASP A 79 -46.99 -6.05 -43.69
N THR A 80 -47.02 -7.10 -44.51
CA THR A 80 -46.49 -8.43 -44.15
C THR A 80 -44.96 -8.42 -44.08
N VAL A 81 -44.30 -7.55 -44.87
CA VAL A 81 -42.85 -7.42 -44.92
C VAL A 81 -42.33 -6.34 -43.96
N SER A 82 -43.05 -5.23 -43.80
CA SER A 82 -42.63 -4.11 -42.93
C SER A 82 -42.67 -4.46 -41.44
N LYS A 83 -43.73 -5.12 -40.96
CA LYS A 83 -43.91 -5.45 -39.53
C LYS A 83 -42.75 -6.25 -38.92
N PRO A 84 -42.28 -7.37 -39.53
CA PRO A 84 -41.14 -8.12 -39.00
C PRO A 84 -39.84 -7.31 -38.99
N LEU A 85 -39.62 -6.46 -39.98
CA LEU A 85 -38.43 -5.61 -40.08
C LEU A 85 -38.42 -4.53 -38.98
N THR A 86 -39.55 -3.84 -38.77
CA THR A 86 -39.69 -2.86 -37.69
C THR A 86 -39.55 -3.54 -36.32
N SER A 87 -40.22 -4.68 -36.11
CA SER A 87 -40.13 -5.43 -34.84
C SER A 87 -38.71 -5.91 -34.53
N ALA A 88 -37.96 -6.36 -35.54
CA ALA A 88 -36.56 -6.75 -35.37
C ALA A 88 -35.64 -5.53 -35.13
N GLY A 89 -35.97 -4.37 -35.68
CA GLY A 89 -35.33 -3.10 -35.35
C GLY A 89 -35.55 -2.70 -33.89
N ASP A 90 -36.78 -2.77 -33.41
CA ASP A 90 -37.14 -2.45 -32.01
C ASP A 90 -36.42 -3.37 -31.02
N ALA A 91 -36.39 -4.68 -31.30
CA ALA A 91 -35.65 -5.65 -30.49
C ALA A 91 -34.14 -5.35 -30.46
N ALA A 92 -33.56 -4.89 -31.57
CA ALA A 92 -32.16 -4.47 -31.62
C ALA A 92 -31.90 -3.18 -30.80
N VAL A 93 -32.83 -2.22 -30.78
CA VAL A 93 -32.73 -1.03 -29.90
C VAL A 93 -32.80 -1.44 -28.43
N GLU A 94 -33.69 -2.36 -28.06
CA GLU A 94 -33.80 -2.85 -26.69
C GLU A 94 -32.50 -3.54 -26.22
N ILE A 95 -31.89 -4.36 -27.09
CA ILE A 95 -30.58 -4.96 -26.84
C ILE A 95 -29.51 -3.88 -26.67
N ALA A 96 -29.43 -2.89 -27.56
CA ALA A 96 -28.46 -1.79 -27.46
C ALA A 96 -28.62 -0.99 -26.16
N GLY A 97 -29.86 -0.72 -25.73
CA GLY A 97 -30.15 -0.06 -24.46
C GLY A 97 -29.70 -0.88 -23.24
N ALA A 98 -29.92 -2.20 -23.26
CA ALA A 98 -29.43 -3.10 -22.21
C ALA A 98 -27.89 -3.15 -22.15
N LEU A 99 -27.20 -3.07 -23.29
CA LEU A 99 -25.74 -2.96 -23.33
C LEU A 99 -25.24 -1.62 -22.74
N HIS A 100 -25.95 -0.53 -23.01
CA HIS A 100 -25.61 0.81 -22.51
C HIS A 100 -25.66 0.90 -20.98
N GLU A 101 -26.67 0.30 -20.35
CA GLU A 101 -26.79 0.24 -18.88
C GLU A 101 -25.65 -0.56 -18.23
N LEU A 102 -25.12 -1.57 -18.93
CA LEU A 102 -23.95 -2.34 -18.48
C LEU A 102 -22.65 -1.53 -18.56
N ASP A 103 -22.46 -0.69 -19.58
CA ASP A 103 -21.24 0.11 -19.77
C ASP A 103 -21.09 1.20 -18.69
N THR A 104 -22.18 1.90 -18.36
CA THR A 104 -22.17 2.92 -17.28
C THR A 104 -21.84 2.32 -15.90
N THR A 105 -22.18 1.05 -15.67
CA THR A 105 -21.85 0.32 -14.44
C THR A 105 -20.41 -0.21 -14.47
N ALA A 106 -19.86 -0.53 -15.64
CA ALA A 106 -18.52 -1.09 -15.77
C ALA A 106 -17.40 -0.10 -15.41
N GLY A 107 -17.58 1.20 -15.67
CA GLY A 107 -16.56 2.23 -15.46
C GLY A 107 -16.10 2.39 -14.00
N TRP A 108 -17.03 2.48 -13.04
CA TRP A 108 -16.68 2.60 -11.61
C TRP A 108 -16.24 1.26 -11.02
N LEU A 109 -16.79 0.14 -11.50
CA LEU A 109 -16.37 -1.20 -11.12
C LEU A 109 -14.93 -1.48 -11.54
N ALA A 110 -14.48 -0.98 -12.70
CA ALA A 110 -13.10 -1.13 -13.14
C ALA A 110 -12.10 -0.53 -12.13
N VAL A 111 -12.40 0.68 -11.64
CA VAL A 111 -11.57 1.36 -10.64
C VAL A 111 -11.61 0.62 -9.30
N LEU A 112 -12.79 0.19 -8.85
CA LEU A 112 -12.91 -0.56 -7.60
C LEU A 112 -12.23 -1.92 -7.66
N LEU A 113 -12.33 -2.63 -8.79
CA LEU A 113 -11.69 -3.93 -8.95
C LEU A 113 -10.17 -3.78 -8.99
N ALA A 114 -9.66 -2.79 -9.75
CA ALA A 114 -8.23 -2.47 -9.74
C ALA A 114 -7.76 -2.12 -8.33
N LEU A 115 -8.50 -1.29 -7.59
CA LEU A 115 -8.16 -0.93 -6.21
C LEU A 115 -8.22 -2.15 -5.27
N ALA A 116 -9.22 -3.01 -5.42
CA ALA A 116 -9.38 -4.22 -4.62
C ALA A 116 -8.27 -5.24 -4.86
N VAL A 117 -7.69 -5.28 -6.07
CA VAL A 117 -6.53 -6.13 -6.39
C VAL A 117 -5.24 -5.55 -5.82
N VAL A 118 -5.08 -4.23 -5.89
CA VAL A 118 -3.84 -3.53 -5.52
C VAL A 118 -3.72 -3.30 -4.01
N ALA A 119 -4.81 -2.94 -3.33
CA ALA A 119 -4.76 -2.48 -1.95
C ALA A 119 -4.37 -3.57 -0.93
N PRO A 120 -4.93 -4.79 -0.96
CA PRO A 120 -4.59 -5.83 0.02
C PRO A 120 -3.09 -6.17 0.09
N PRO A 121 -2.40 -6.49 -1.02
CA PRO A 121 -0.99 -6.86 -0.95
C PRO A 121 -0.08 -5.68 -0.57
N ILE A 122 -0.46 -4.45 -0.92
CA ILE A 122 0.27 -3.26 -0.46
C ILE A 122 0.08 -3.07 1.04
N LEU A 123 -1.14 -3.16 1.55
CA LEU A 123 -1.42 -2.99 2.98
C LEU A 123 -0.73 -4.06 3.83
N ILE A 124 -0.78 -5.33 3.39
CA ILE A 124 -0.13 -6.45 4.07
C ILE A 124 1.39 -6.25 4.16
N ALA A 125 2.03 -5.68 3.15
CA ALA A 125 3.47 -5.40 3.18
C ALA A 125 3.82 -4.12 3.96
N THR A 126 3.06 -3.05 3.75
CA THR A 126 3.37 -1.71 4.29
C THR A 126 3.04 -1.58 5.76
N ILE A 127 1.95 -2.18 6.26
CA ILE A 127 1.54 -2.07 7.67
C ILE A 127 2.61 -2.65 8.62
N PRO A 128 3.08 -3.91 8.47
CA PRO A 128 4.11 -4.46 9.34
C PRO A 128 5.43 -3.71 9.23
N TRP A 129 5.83 -3.32 8.01
CA TRP A 129 7.04 -2.54 7.77
C TRP A 129 6.99 -1.18 8.49
N LEU A 130 5.88 -0.45 8.33
CA LEU A 130 5.67 0.85 8.93
C LEU A 130 5.63 0.74 10.45
N TYR A 131 4.96 -0.28 10.99
CA TYR A 131 4.91 -0.57 12.42
C TYR A 131 6.30 -0.82 13.00
N LEU A 132 7.11 -1.67 12.37
CA LEU A 132 8.49 -1.95 12.81
C LEU A 132 9.37 -0.70 12.74
N ARG A 133 9.20 0.11 11.69
CA ARG A 133 9.97 1.34 11.49
C ARG A 133 9.59 2.43 12.50
N LEU A 134 8.30 2.63 12.75
CA LEU A 134 7.79 3.52 13.81
C LEU A 134 8.27 3.09 15.19
N ARG A 135 8.22 1.80 15.51
CA ARG A 135 8.71 1.26 16.79
C ARG A 135 10.19 1.55 16.99
N PHE A 136 11.01 1.40 15.94
CA PHE A 136 12.43 1.72 15.99
C PHE A 136 12.67 3.22 16.19
N PHE A 137 11.95 4.06 15.44
CA PHE A 137 12.07 5.51 15.54
C PHE A 137 11.68 6.02 16.95
N ARG A 138 10.57 5.53 17.50
CA ARG A 138 10.13 5.85 18.87
C ARG A 138 11.16 5.44 19.91
N ARG A 139 11.73 4.23 19.80
CA ARG A 139 12.80 3.78 20.73
C ARG A 139 14.02 4.68 20.66
N LYS A 140 14.44 5.07 19.45
CA LYS A 140 15.59 5.96 19.25
C LYS A 140 15.33 7.33 19.88
N LEU A 141 14.16 7.92 19.63
CA LEU A 141 13.75 9.21 20.20
C LEU A 141 13.76 9.21 21.72
N THR A 142 13.18 8.20 22.36
CA THR A 142 13.17 8.11 23.83
C THR A 142 14.60 8.06 24.38
N VAL A 143 15.47 7.25 23.79
CA VAL A 143 16.87 7.13 24.26
C VAL A 143 17.65 8.42 24.03
N THR A 144 17.48 9.10 22.89
CA THR A 144 18.13 10.40 22.65
C THR A 144 17.60 11.52 23.54
N ALA A 145 16.30 11.51 23.85
CA ALA A 145 15.70 12.48 24.76
C ALA A 145 16.21 12.30 26.20
N LEU A 146 16.30 11.06 26.66
CA LEU A 146 16.88 10.73 27.97
C LEU A 146 18.37 11.07 28.04
N ALA A 147 19.16 10.75 27.00
CA ALA A 147 20.57 11.10 26.94
C ALA A 147 20.85 12.62 26.95
N ALA A 148 19.86 13.45 26.58
CA ALA A 148 19.97 14.90 26.58
C ALA A 148 19.65 15.55 27.94
N THR A 149 19.26 14.76 28.94
CA THR A 149 18.98 15.28 30.30
C THR A 149 20.25 15.37 31.15
N PRO A 150 20.35 16.31 32.11
CA PRO A 150 21.51 16.44 33.00
C PRO A 150 21.82 15.19 33.82
N ALA A 151 20.80 14.34 34.09
CA ALA A 151 20.91 13.04 34.76
C ALA A 151 20.82 11.85 33.77
N GLY A 152 21.06 12.10 32.48
CA GLY A 152 20.76 11.16 31.40
C GLY A 152 21.47 9.82 31.54
N GLU A 153 22.71 9.83 32.04
CA GLU A 153 23.49 8.62 32.24
C GLU A 153 22.92 7.70 33.33
N GLN A 154 22.52 8.28 34.47
CA GLN A 154 21.87 7.53 35.55
C GLN A 154 20.49 7.01 35.14
N LEU A 155 19.70 7.80 34.39
CA LEU A 155 18.40 7.36 33.89
C LEU A 155 18.53 6.26 32.82
N LEU A 156 19.56 6.32 31.97
CA LEU A 156 19.86 5.26 31.01
C LEU A 156 20.32 3.98 31.72
N ALA A 157 21.13 4.10 32.77
CA ALA A 157 21.53 2.96 33.60
C ALA A 157 20.31 2.32 34.30
N LEU A 158 19.40 3.11 34.86
CA LEU A 158 18.15 2.61 35.45
C LEU A 158 17.25 1.93 34.41
N ARG A 159 17.16 2.49 33.21
CA ARG A 159 16.41 1.87 32.11
C ARG A 159 17.04 0.57 31.64
N ALA A 160 18.37 0.47 31.65
CA ALA A 160 19.07 -0.77 31.38
C ALA A 160 18.71 -1.85 32.40
N LEU A 161 18.72 -1.52 33.70
CA LEU A 161 18.35 -2.46 34.77
C LEU A 161 16.90 -2.97 34.65
N THR A 162 15.98 -2.15 34.16
CA THR A 162 14.55 -2.50 34.06
C THR A 162 14.14 -3.18 32.75
N ASN A 163 14.81 -2.89 31.63
CA ASN A 163 14.39 -3.36 30.30
C ASN A 163 15.34 -4.38 29.65
N ARG A 164 16.45 -4.74 30.30
CA ARG A 164 17.46 -5.64 29.73
C ARG A 164 17.43 -7.00 30.40
N SER A 165 17.73 -8.02 29.60
CA SER A 165 17.72 -9.40 30.06
C SER A 165 18.82 -9.64 31.11
N PRO A 166 18.58 -10.50 32.12
CA PRO A 166 19.54 -10.79 33.19
C PRO A 166 20.93 -11.20 32.67
N ALA A 167 20.98 -12.01 31.61
CA ALA A 167 22.22 -12.44 30.97
C ALA A 167 23.08 -11.28 30.44
N LYS A 168 22.45 -10.18 29.99
CA LYS A 168 23.16 -9.00 29.48
C LYS A 168 23.64 -8.07 30.59
N LEU A 169 22.93 -8.07 31.73
CA LEU A 169 23.35 -7.33 32.92
C LEU A 169 24.53 -8.03 33.59
N ALA A 170 24.49 -9.36 33.71
CA ALA A 170 25.58 -10.16 34.25
C ALA A 170 26.88 -10.06 33.42
N ALA A 171 26.76 -9.84 32.11
CA ALA A 171 27.91 -9.62 31.23
C ALA A 171 28.60 -8.25 31.45
N VAL A 172 27.93 -7.30 32.11
CA VAL A 172 28.49 -5.98 32.42
C VAL A 172 29.13 -5.95 33.80
N SER A 173 28.48 -6.53 34.80
CA SER A 173 28.99 -6.61 36.17
C SER A 173 28.44 -7.87 36.85
N ALA A 174 29.27 -8.48 37.70
CA ALA A 174 28.85 -9.61 38.54
C ALA A 174 27.76 -9.20 39.56
N ASP A 175 27.70 -7.91 39.92
CA ASP A 175 26.66 -7.32 40.76
C ASP A 175 26.23 -5.95 40.20
N PRO A 176 25.35 -5.93 39.18
CA PRO A 176 24.93 -4.70 38.51
C PRO A 176 24.11 -3.78 39.43
N VAL A 177 23.35 -4.35 40.36
CA VAL A 177 22.48 -3.61 41.28
C VAL A 177 23.29 -3.01 42.42
N GLY A 178 24.26 -3.75 42.97
CA GLY A 178 25.14 -3.22 44.00
C GLY A 178 26.15 -2.20 43.46
N GLY A 179 26.64 -2.36 42.23
CA GLY A 179 27.44 -1.32 41.56
C GLY A 179 26.64 -0.03 41.35
N TRP A 180 25.37 -0.12 40.98
CA TRP A 180 24.49 1.04 40.88
C TRP A 180 24.19 1.70 42.25
N ARG A 181 23.90 0.90 43.29
CA ARG A 181 23.66 1.44 44.65
C ARG A 181 24.87 2.13 45.27
N ARG A 182 26.09 1.70 44.92
CA ARG A 182 27.34 2.32 45.38
C ARG A 182 27.74 3.55 44.56
N GLU A 183 26.89 3.96 43.61
CA GLU A 183 27.18 5.04 42.65
C GLU A 183 28.51 4.85 41.90
N ASP A 184 28.89 3.59 41.64
CA ASP A 184 30.14 3.29 40.94
C ASP A 184 30.10 3.87 39.52
N PRO A 185 30.94 4.87 39.19
CA PRO A 185 30.93 5.54 37.90
C PRO A 185 31.13 4.57 36.74
N PHE A 186 31.94 3.51 36.94
CA PHE A 186 32.22 2.53 35.90
C PHE A 186 31.00 1.66 35.58
N THR A 187 30.32 1.15 36.62
CA THR A 187 29.09 0.36 36.45
C THR A 187 27.97 1.18 35.82
N ILE A 188 27.79 2.44 36.26
CA ILE A 188 26.77 3.34 35.69
C ILE A 188 27.04 3.61 34.20
N HIS A 189 28.29 3.94 33.85
CA HIS A 189 28.69 4.19 32.47
C HIS A 189 28.47 2.96 31.58
N ALA A 190 28.85 1.77 32.07
CA ALA A 190 28.70 0.53 31.33
C ALA A 190 27.23 0.13 31.11
N LEU A 191 26.36 0.34 32.10
CA LEU A 191 24.91 0.15 31.99
C LEU A 191 24.28 1.14 30.99
N ALA A 192 24.65 2.43 31.08
CA ALA A 192 24.19 3.45 30.14
C ALA A 192 24.65 3.14 28.71
N ALA A 193 25.90 2.68 28.54
CA ALA A 193 26.44 2.25 27.25
C ALA A 193 25.71 1.04 26.69
N LEU A 194 25.28 0.09 27.53
CA LEU A 194 24.47 -1.05 27.11
C LEU A 194 23.09 -0.62 26.58
N GLU A 195 22.44 0.34 27.26
CA GLU A 195 21.17 0.90 26.80
C GLU A 195 21.33 1.66 25.47
N LEU A 196 22.38 2.46 25.33
CA LEU A 196 22.69 3.20 24.09
C LEU A 196 22.98 2.26 22.92
N ARG A 197 23.77 1.20 23.14
CA ARG A 197 24.07 0.17 22.12
C ARG A 197 22.80 -0.52 21.65
N SER A 198 21.87 -0.81 22.57
CA SER A 198 20.59 -1.43 22.24
C SER A 198 19.67 -0.54 21.41
N ALA A 199 19.84 0.79 21.52
CA ALA A 199 19.17 1.80 20.72
C ALA A 199 19.88 2.06 19.38
N GLY A 200 20.99 1.37 19.14
CA GLY A 200 21.82 1.50 17.94
C GLY A 200 22.76 2.72 17.95
N ILE A 201 22.99 3.34 19.11
CA ILE A 201 23.87 4.50 19.29
C ILE A 201 25.19 4.00 19.89
N THR A 202 26.31 4.30 19.25
CA THR A 202 27.65 4.06 19.81
C THR A 202 28.09 5.30 20.58
N LEU A 203 28.36 5.14 21.89
CA LEU A 203 29.13 6.16 22.62
C LEU A 203 30.52 6.20 22.01
N ARG A 204 30.91 7.35 21.47
CA ARG A 204 32.32 7.62 21.17
C ARG A 204 32.98 7.77 22.55
N ALA A 205 33.85 6.81 22.89
CA ALA A 205 34.73 6.93 24.04
C ALA A 205 35.46 8.28 23.93
N ARG A 206 35.33 9.11 24.96
CA ARG A 206 36.15 10.29 25.15
C ARG A 206 37.24 9.94 26.14
#